data_AF-A0A930A4W1-F1
#
_entry.id   AF-A0A930A4W1-F1
#
_cell.length_a   1.000
_cell.length_b   1.000
_cell.length_c   1.000
_cell.angle_alpha   90.00
_cell.angle_beta   90.00
_cell.angle_gamma   90.00
#
_symmetry.space_group_name_H-M   'P 1'
#
loop_
_entity.id
_entity.type
_entity.pdbx_description
1 polymer ?
#
loop_
_entity_poly.entity_id
_entity_poly.type
_entity_poly.pdbx_seq_one_letter_code
_entity_poly.pdbx_strand_id
1 'polypeptide(L)'
;MRKYRKLLIDLSIILALTVLLMFPYLAKSFLAIEHDTFFHISRIEQYAKALQHGQILPAIYPYENGGFGYGSPLFYSDIFLLLPAILHNLGLVLVDSYKLTVFLASFFSGITMYMLASKFTQKSSIRLLAVAAYLFGNYHITDIYVRGALGEVFALVGIPLILSGLYEIFETNQKYSLSYLIGLVITV
;
A
#
# COMPACT_ATOMS: atom_id res chain seq x y z
N MET A 1 -15.68 -3.44 -26.36
CA MET A 1 -16.29 -2.33 -25.60
C MET A 1 -16.97 -2.77 -24.28
N ARG A 2 -17.89 -3.75 -24.28
CA ARG A 2 -18.63 -4.19 -23.06
C ARG A 2 -17.74 -4.71 -21.91
N LYS A 3 -16.67 -5.46 -22.21
CA LYS A 3 -15.70 -5.97 -21.22
C LYS A 3 -14.96 -4.84 -20.49
N TYR A 4 -14.43 -3.86 -21.24
CA TYR A 4 -13.74 -2.70 -20.68
C TYR A 4 -14.67 -1.84 -19.82
N ARG A 5 -15.91 -1.62 -20.25
CA ARG A 5 -16.91 -0.92 -19.45
C ARG A 5 -17.16 -1.61 -18.10
N LYS A 6 -17.28 -2.94 -18.09
CA LYS A 6 -17.46 -3.70 -16.84
C LYS A 6 -16.26 -3.60 -15.91
N LEU A 7 -15.04 -3.70 -16.46
CA LEU A 7 -13.81 -3.53 -15.67
C LEU A 7 -13.73 -2.12 -15.05
N LEU A 8 -14.06 -1.07 -15.80
CA LEU A 8 -14.07 0.30 -15.28
C LEU A 8 -15.10 0.49 -14.16
N ILE A 9 -16.28 -0.13 -14.28
CA ILE A 9 -17.28 -0.14 -13.21
C ILE A 9 -16.73 -0.82 -11.96
N ASP A 10 -16.15 -2.01 -12.11
CA ASP A 10 -15.59 -2.76 -10.98
C ASP A 10 -14.45 -1.97 -10.31
N LEU A 11 -13.54 -1.35 -11.08
CA LEU A 11 -12.48 -0.49 -10.53
C LEU A 11 -13.03 0.74 -9.81
N SER A 12 -14.11 1.34 -10.32
CA SER A 12 -14.77 2.47 -9.67
C SER A 12 -15.41 2.06 -8.34
N ILE A 13 -15.95 0.84 -8.25
CA ILE A 13 -16.48 0.29 -7.00
C ILE A 13 -15.34 0.02 -6.01
N ILE A 14 -14.22 -0.55 -6.46
CA ILE A 14 -13.03 -0.75 -5.60
C ILE A 14 -12.56 0.61 -5.05
N LEU A 15 -12.47 1.63 -5.91
CA LEU A 15 -12.13 2.99 -5.49
C LEU A 15 -13.10 3.53 -4.44
N ALA A 16 -14.41 3.35 -4.64
CA ALA A 16 -15.42 3.76 -3.67
C ALA A 16 -15.29 3.02 -2.32
N LEU A 17 -14.99 1.73 -2.33
CA LEU A 17 -14.72 0.95 -1.12
C LEU A 17 -13.45 1.44 -0.41
N THR A 18 -12.39 1.78 -1.15
CA THR A 18 -11.17 2.38 -0.56
C THR A 18 -11.45 3.75 0.04
N VAL A 19 -12.22 4.61 -0.64
CA VAL A 19 -12.64 5.91 -0.09
C VAL A 19 -13.45 5.73 1.18
N LEU A 20 -14.35 4.74 1.22
CA LEU A 20 -15.12 4.42 2.42
C LEU A 20 -14.23 3.92 3.56
N LEU A 21 -13.28 3.02 3.27
CA LEU A 21 -12.28 2.56 4.25
C LEU A 21 -11.47 3.73 4.80
N MET A 22 -11.02 4.65 3.94
CA MET A 22 -10.16 5.78 4.27
C MET A 22 -10.92 7.01 4.77
N PHE A 23 -12.25 6.97 4.86
CA PHE A 23 -13.08 8.10 5.24
C PHE A 23 -12.64 8.77 6.55
N PRO A 24 -12.28 8.06 7.64
CA PRO A 24 -11.76 8.67 8.85
C PRO A 24 -10.51 9.56 8.64
N TYR A 25 -9.59 9.15 7.75
CA TYR A 25 -8.40 9.93 7.40
C TYR A 25 -8.71 11.07 6.42
N LEU A 26 -9.66 10.89 5.50
CA LEU A 26 -10.06 11.91 4.53
C LEU A 26 -10.91 13.02 5.16
N ALA A 27 -11.72 12.69 6.16
CA ALA A 27 -12.62 13.64 6.84
C ALA A 27 -11.89 14.54 7.85
N LYS A 28 -10.69 14.17 8.29
CA LYS A 28 -9.90 14.90 9.29
C LYS A 28 -8.64 15.46 8.66
N SER A 29 -8.26 16.68 9.04
CA SER A 29 -6.98 17.28 8.63
C SER A 29 -5.78 16.65 9.33
N PHE A 30 -5.97 16.06 10.52
CA PHE A 30 -4.92 15.42 11.31
C PHE A 30 -4.97 13.88 11.24
N LEU A 31 -3.86 13.24 11.60
CA LEU A 31 -3.77 11.79 11.87
C LEU A 31 -3.98 11.53 13.35
N ALA A 32 -4.60 10.40 13.70
CA ALA A 32 -4.54 9.96 15.08
C ALA A 32 -3.11 9.49 15.41
N ILE A 33 -2.83 9.28 16.69
CA ILE A 33 -1.54 8.76 17.12
C ILE A 33 -1.70 7.25 17.28
N GLU A 34 -1.34 6.53 16.23
CA GLU A 34 -1.18 5.06 16.27
C GLU A 34 0.24 4.68 16.75
N HIS A 35 0.53 3.38 16.84
CA HIS A 35 1.82 2.89 17.37
C HIS A 35 3.04 3.37 16.56
N ASP A 36 3.00 3.26 15.22
CA ASP A 36 4.16 3.48 14.34
C ASP A 36 4.05 4.75 13.47
N THR A 37 3.00 5.55 13.65
CA THR A 37 2.68 6.67 12.76
C THR A 37 3.78 7.72 12.70
N PHE A 38 4.34 8.12 13.85
CA PHE A 38 5.45 9.09 13.88
C PHE A 38 6.70 8.56 13.21
N PHE A 39 6.98 7.26 13.36
CA PHE A 39 8.11 6.61 12.70
C PHE A 39 7.98 6.68 11.18
N HIS A 40 6.82 6.30 10.63
CA HIS A 40 6.63 6.33 9.17
C HIS A 40 6.53 7.74 8.59
N ILE A 41 5.93 8.69 9.31
CA ILE A 41 5.92 10.11 8.91
C ILE A 41 7.34 10.68 8.87
N SER A 42 8.15 10.42 9.90
CA SER A 42 9.56 10.82 9.93
C SER A 42 10.31 10.30 8.72
N ARG A 43 10.14 9.01 8.38
CA ARG A 43 10.80 8.42 7.20
C ARG A 43 10.44 9.14 5.89
N ILE A 44 9.18 9.52 5.69
CA ILE A 44 8.76 10.29 4.50
C ILE A 44 9.46 11.65 4.45
N GLU A 45 9.49 12.37 5.57
CA GLU A 45 10.16 13.68 5.67
C GLU A 45 11.66 13.57 5.40
N GLN A 46 12.30 12.55 5.96
CA GLN A 46 13.73 12.36 5.86
C GLN A 46 14.15 11.89 4.47
N TYR A 47 13.33 11.05 3.84
CA TYR A 47 13.54 10.73 2.43
C TYR A 47 13.34 11.96 1.54
N ALA A 48 12.35 12.81 1.82
CA ALA A 48 12.17 14.07 1.09
C ALA A 48 13.41 14.97 1.19
N LYS A 49 14.01 15.12 2.39
CA LYS A 49 15.29 15.82 2.60
C LYS A 49 16.46 15.15 1.88
N ALA A 50 16.53 13.82 1.86
CA ALA A 50 17.59 13.09 1.16
C ALA A 50 17.51 13.35 -0.36
N LEU A 51 16.31 13.36 -0.94
CA LEU A 51 16.09 13.68 -2.35
C LEU A 51 16.53 15.11 -2.69
N GLN A 52 16.29 16.09 -1.82
CA GLN A 52 16.79 17.47 -2.00
C GLN A 52 18.32 17.55 -2.06
N HIS A 53 19.02 16.62 -1.40
CA HIS A 53 20.47 16.48 -1.43
C HIS A 53 20.98 15.51 -2.51
N GLY A 54 20.12 15.10 -3.45
CA GLY A 54 20.47 14.20 -4.55
C GLY A 54 20.66 12.73 -4.15
N GLN A 55 20.26 12.33 -2.94
CA GLN A 55 20.34 10.95 -2.47
C GLN A 55 19.05 10.19 -2.78
N ILE A 56 19.12 9.31 -3.77
CA ILE A 56 18.04 8.36 -4.08
C ILE A 56 18.35 7.06 -3.33
N LEU A 57 17.38 6.59 -2.52
CA LEU A 57 17.52 5.42 -1.64
C LEU A 57 18.68 5.59 -0.65
N PRO A 58 18.60 6.60 0.24
CA PRO A 58 19.64 6.84 1.24
C PRO A 58 19.80 5.63 2.16
N ALA A 59 21.02 5.29 2.56
CA ALA A 59 21.25 4.22 3.53
C ALA A 59 20.98 4.68 4.98
N ILE A 60 21.14 5.98 5.25
CA ILE A 60 21.01 6.58 6.58
C ILE A 60 20.25 7.88 6.42
N TYR A 61 19.32 8.15 7.33
CA TYR A 61 18.73 9.47 7.50
C TYR A 61 19.54 10.28 8.50
N PRO A 62 20.39 11.24 8.06
CA PRO A 62 21.37 11.88 8.93
C PRO A 62 20.75 12.82 9.98
N TYR A 63 19.54 13.34 9.71
CA TYR A 63 18.89 14.31 10.59
C TYR A 63 17.91 13.69 11.60
N GLU A 64 17.75 12.37 11.60
CA GLU A 64 16.94 11.70 12.63
C GLU A 64 17.67 11.68 13.99
N ASN A 65 16.91 11.38 15.05
CA ASN A 65 17.41 11.30 16.43
C ASN A 65 18.21 12.55 16.85
N GLY A 66 17.75 13.75 16.49
CA GLY A 66 18.46 14.99 16.84
C GLY A 66 19.80 15.17 16.10
N GLY A 67 19.97 14.56 14.93
CA GLY A 67 21.17 14.70 14.10
C GLY A 67 22.25 13.62 14.33
N PHE A 68 22.00 12.63 15.20
CA PHE A 68 22.87 11.45 15.33
C PHE A 68 22.70 10.46 14.16
N GLY A 69 21.64 10.64 13.38
CA GLY A 69 21.31 9.79 12.25
C GLY A 69 20.53 8.54 12.65
N TYR A 70 19.92 7.92 11.65
CA TYR A 70 19.19 6.66 11.83
C TYR A 70 19.23 5.81 10.57
N GLY A 71 19.55 4.52 10.74
CA GLY A 71 19.76 3.57 9.64
C GLY A 71 18.51 2.80 9.22
N SER A 72 17.29 3.32 9.46
CA SER A 72 16.06 2.62 9.07
C SER A 72 16.00 2.17 7.60
N PRO A 73 16.54 2.91 6.61
CA PRO A 73 16.52 2.45 5.22
C PRO A 73 17.33 1.16 4.95
N LEU A 74 18.24 0.77 5.86
CA LEU A 74 18.96 -0.51 5.76
C LEU A 74 18.09 -1.71 6.13
N PHE A 75 17.04 -1.48 6.91
CA PHE A 75 16.19 -2.53 7.48
C PHE A 75 14.75 -2.48 6.95
N TYR A 76 14.35 -1.37 6.34
CA TYR A 76 13.04 -1.19 5.73
C TYR A 76 13.18 -0.64 4.32
N SER A 77 12.39 -1.18 3.41
CA SER A 77 12.31 -0.66 2.04
C SER A 77 11.74 0.76 2.03
N ASP A 78 12.47 1.66 1.38
CA ASP A 78 12.07 3.04 1.13
C ASP A 78 11.43 3.22 -0.24
N ILE A 79 11.44 2.21 -1.12
CA ILE A 79 10.99 2.37 -2.51
C ILE A 79 9.54 2.89 -2.60
N PHE A 80 8.68 2.44 -1.67
CA PHE A 80 7.29 2.88 -1.58
C PHE A 80 7.11 4.28 -0.98
N LEU A 81 8.14 4.81 -0.32
CA LEU A 81 8.18 6.16 0.24
C LEU A 81 8.70 7.20 -0.76
N LEU A 82 9.22 6.79 -1.92
CA LEU A 82 9.73 7.70 -2.95
C LEU A 82 8.62 8.65 -3.46
N LEU A 83 7.45 8.11 -3.80
CA LEU A 83 6.33 8.90 -4.28
C LEU A 83 5.84 9.94 -3.25
N PRO A 84 5.51 9.58 -2.00
CA PRO A 84 5.09 10.57 -1.01
C PRO A 84 6.19 11.58 -0.66
N ALA A 85 7.48 11.19 -0.68
CA ALA A 85 8.59 12.10 -0.48
C ALA A 85 8.72 13.15 -1.60
N ILE A 86 8.56 12.72 -2.87
CA ILE A 86 8.53 13.65 -4.01
C ILE A 86 7.34 14.60 -3.89
N LEU A 87 6.15 14.09 -3.61
CA LEU A 87 4.96 14.92 -3.47
C LEU A 87 5.09 15.93 -2.31
N HIS A 88 5.72 15.51 -1.21
CA HIS A 88 6.02 16.42 -0.10
C HIS A 88 6.97 17.56 -0.53
N ASN A 89 8.04 17.23 -1.27
CA ASN A 89 8.94 18.23 -1.85
C ASN A 89 8.24 19.18 -2.84
N LEU A 90 7.18 18.72 -3.50
CA LEU A 90 6.33 19.54 -4.39
C LEU A 90 5.28 20.38 -3.63
N GLY A 91 5.28 20.35 -2.30
CA GLY A 91 4.43 21.18 -1.46
C GLY A 91 3.21 20.46 -0.86
N LEU A 92 3.05 19.15 -1.05
CA LEU A 92 2.02 18.39 -0.34
C LEU A 92 2.35 18.35 1.17
N VAL A 93 1.36 18.60 2.01
CA VAL A 93 1.55 18.53 3.47
C VAL A 93 1.96 17.12 3.86
N LEU A 94 2.95 16.99 4.75
CA LEU A 94 3.54 15.70 5.13
C LEU A 94 2.50 14.67 5.61
N VAL A 95 1.53 15.13 6.40
CA VAL A 95 0.40 14.32 6.87
C VAL A 95 -0.43 13.77 5.71
N ASP A 96 -0.68 14.58 4.69
CA ASP A 96 -1.45 14.18 3.51
C ASP A 96 -0.64 13.27 2.60
N SER A 97 0.69 13.43 2.53
CA SER A 97 1.58 12.48 1.87
C SER A 97 1.48 11.08 2.50
N TYR A 98 1.44 10.98 3.84
CA TYR A 98 1.22 9.72 4.54
C TYR A 98 -0.17 9.13 4.23
N LYS A 99 -1.24 9.92 4.38
CA LYS A 99 -2.62 9.47 4.09
C LYS A 99 -2.77 8.96 2.66
N LEU A 100 -2.18 9.66 1.69
CA LEU A 100 -2.17 9.26 0.29
C LEU A 100 -1.44 7.92 0.10
N THR A 101 -0.36 7.70 0.84
CA THR A 101 0.40 6.44 0.78
C THR A 101 -0.46 5.27 1.24
N VAL A 102 -1.12 5.41 2.39
CA VAL A 102 -2.06 4.40 2.91
C VAL A 102 -3.23 4.19 1.94
N PHE A 103 -3.79 5.27 1.39
CA PHE A 103 -4.87 5.20 0.41
C PHE A 103 -4.47 4.38 -0.83
N LEU A 104 -3.31 4.65 -1.40
CA LEU A 104 -2.81 3.94 -2.58
C LEU A 104 -2.55 2.47 -2.27
N ALA A 105 -1.92 2.17 -1.13
CA ALA A 105 -1.71 0.79 -0.69
C ALA A 105 -3.04 0.04 -0.56
N SER A 106 -4.02 0.58 0.18
CA SER A 106 -5.34 -0.05 0.31
C SER A 106 -6.08 -0.17 -1.04
N PHE A 107 -5.95 0.80 -1.94
CA PHE A 107 -6.53 0.69 -3.30
C PHE A 107 -5.91 -0.48 -4.07
N PHE A 108 -4.58 -0.59 -4.07
CA PHE A 108 -3.89 -1.70 -4.73
C PHE A 108 -4.17 -3.05 -4.07
N SER A 109 -4.29 -3.12 -2.75
CA SER A 109 -4.77 -4.32 -2.04
C SER A 109 -6.15 -4.77 -2.55
N GLY A 110 -7.05 -3.81 -2.80
CA GLY A 110 -8.36 -4.11 -3.40
C GLY A 110 -8.24 -4.66 -4.81
N ILE A 111 -7.36 -4.08 -5.65
CA ILE A 111 -7.12 -4.56 -7.01
C ILE A 111 -6.52 -5.97 -7.00
N THR A 112 -5.49 -6.22 -6.20
CA THR A 112 -4.82 -7.53 -6.17
C THR A 112 -5.75 -8.61 -5.62
N MET A 113 -6.60 -8.28 -4.63
CA MET A 113 -7.63 -9.19 -4.16
C MET A 113 -8.70 -9.47 -5.23
N TYR A 114 -9.11 -8.46 -6.00
CA TYR A 114 -10.03 -8.67 -7.13
C TYR A 114 -9.42 -9.59 -8.19
N MET A 115 -8.13 -9.44 -8.48
CA MET A 115 -7.38 -10.32 -9.39
C MET A 115 -7.34 -11.76 -8.87
N LEU A 116 -7.06 -11.97 -7.59
CA LEU A 116 -7.09 -13.29 -6.97
C LEU A 116 -8.48 -13.92 -7.08
N ALA A 117 -9.53 -13.20 -6.69
CA ALA A 117 -10.90 -13.69 -6.76
C ALA A 117 -11.32 -14.05 -8.20
N SER A 118 -10.73 -13.40 -9.21
CA SER A 118 -11.01 -13.69 -10.61
C SER A 118 -10.58 -15.09 -11.07
N LYS A 119 -9.66 -15.74 -10.35
CA LYS A 119 -9.22 -17.12 -10.61
C LYS A 119 -10.29 -18.15 -10.24
N PHE A 120 -11.14 -17.83 -9.26
CA PHE A 120 -12.13 -18.77 -8.73
C PHE A 120 -13.55 -18.54 -9.26
N THR A 121 -13.85 -17.33 -9.74
CA THR A 121 -15.21 -17.00 -10.21
C THR A 121 -15.22 -15.98 -11.34
N GLN A 122 -16.20 -16.09 -12.25
CA GLN A 122 -16.47 -15.11 -13.32
C GLN A 122 -17.50 -14.04 -12.91
N LYS A 123 -18.14 -14.17 -11.75
CA LYS A 123 -19.15 -13.24 -11.26
C LYS A 123 -18.48 -12.05 -10.56
N SER A 124 -18.58 -10.86 -11.17
CA SER A 124 -17.97 -9.62 -10.64
C SER A 124 -18.48 -9.26 -9.24
N SER A 125 -19.77 -9.50 -8.95
CA SER A 125 -20.33 -9.28 -7.61
C SER A 125 -19.62 -10.09 -6.52
N ILE A 126 -19.26 -11.35 -6.79
CA ILE A 126 -18.54 -12.20 -5.82
C ILE A 126 -17.09 -11.72 -5.66
N ARG A 127 -16.45 -11.26 -6.75
CA ARG A 127 -15.10 -10.68 -6.67
C ARG A 127 -15.09 -9.40 -5.83
N LEU A 128 -16.06 -8.51 -6.04
CA LEU A 128 -16.21 -7.28 -5.28
C LEU A 128 -16.56 -7.54 -3.81
N LEU A 129 -17.33 -8.59 -3.52
CA LEU A 129 -17.57 -9.04 -2.15
C LEU A 129 -16.27 -9.49 -1.48
N ALA A 130 -15.40 -10.22 -2.19
CA ALA A 130 -14.09 -10.62 -1.68
C ALA A 130 -13.18 -9.40 -1.42
N VAL A 131 -13.21 -8.38 -2.28
CA VAL A 131 -12.51 -7.11 -2.05
C VAL A 131 -13.02 -6.41 -0.80
N ALA A 132 -14.34 -6.28 -0.64
CA ALA A 132 -14.93 -5.66 0.53
C ALA A 132 -14.54 -6.41 1.80
N ALA A 133 -14.65 -7.75 1.81
CA ALA A 133 -14.24 -8.56 2.96
C ALA A 133 -12.75 -8.39 3.29
N TYR A 134 -11.90 -8.21 2.28
CA TYR A 134 -10.46 -8.02 2.47
C TYR A 134 -10.09 -6.63 3.00
N LEU A 135 -10.66 -5.57 2.44
CA LEU A 135 -10.41 -4.18 2.84
C LEU A 135 -10.99 -3.86 4.22
N PHE A 136 -12.17 -4.39 4.53
CA PHE A 136 -12.86 -4.17 5.80
C PHE A 136 -12.60 -5.29 6.82
N GLY A 137 -11.63 -6.18 6.55
CA GLY A 137 -11.21 -7.19 7.50
C GLY A 137 -10.58 -6.53 8.74
N ASN A 138 -10.84 -7.07 9.93
CA ASN A 138 -10.34 -6.51 11.20
C ASN A 138 -8.84 -6.28 11.18
N TYR A 139 -8.07 -7.18 10.58
CA TYR A 139 -6.61 -7.05 10.49
C TYR A 139 -6.18 -5.82 9.67
N HIS A 140 -6.76 -5.63 8.48
CA HIS A 140 -6.47 -4.47 7.61
C HIS A 140 -6.82 -3.15 8.31
N ILE A 141 -8.00 -3.09 8.96
CA ILE A 141 -8.43 -1.92 9.72
C ILE A 141 -7.49 -1.65 10.90
N THR A 142 -7.06 -2.71 11.62
CA THR A 142 -6.16 -2.59 12.78
C THR A 142 -4.79 -2.07 12.36
N ASP A 143 -4.24 -2.56 11.25
CA ASP A 143 -2.94 -2.09 10.75
C ASP A 143 -2.95 -0.61 10.37
N ILE A 144 -4.07 -0.13 9.83
CA ILE A 144 -4.23 1.29 9.50
C ILE A 144 -4.46 2.14 10.75
N TYR A 145 -5.47 1.81 11.57
CA TYR A 145 -6.06 2.72 12.56
C TYR A 145 -5.63 2.48 14.01
N VAL A 146 -4.96 1.38 14.29
CA VAL A 146 -4.46 1.07 15.65
C VAL A 146 -2.95 1.06 15.66
N ARG A 147 -2.34 0.41 14.65
CA ARG A 147 -0.89 0.22 14.60
C ARG A 147 -0.20 1.28 13.76
N GLY A 148 -0.82 1.75 12.66
CA GLY A 148 -0.15 2.61 11.69
C GLY A 148 1.03 1.90 11.00
N ALA A 149 1.02 0.55 10.95
CA ALA A 149 2.12 -0.29 10.52
C ALA A 149 2.23 -0.33 8.99
N LEU A 150 2.83 0.71 8.41
CA LEU A 150 2.79 0.97 6.96
C LEU A 150 3.44 -0.15 6.14
N GLY A 151 4.47 -0.82 6.68
CA GLY A 151 5.09 -1.98 6.04
C GLY A 151 4.12 -3.15 5.86
N GLU A 152 3.26 -3.40 6.84
CA GLU A 152 2.24 -4.45 6.75
C GLU A 152 1.09 -4.03 5.82
N VAL A 153 0.74 -2.74 5.80
CA VAL A 153 -0.22 -2.21 4.83
C VAL A 153 0.27 -2.41 3.38
N PHE A 154 1.57 -2.30 3.11
CA PHE A 154 2.14 -2.69 1.81
C PHE A 154 2.12 -4.21 1.59
N ALA A 155 2.46 -5.01 2.61
CA ALA A 155 2.39 -6.47 2.52
C ALA A 155 0.97 -6.96 2.16
N LEU A 156 -0.09 -6.29 2.64
CA LEU A 156 -1.48 -6.56 2.26
C LEU A 156 -1.76 -6.30 0.76
N VAL A 157 -0.89 -5.60 0.03
CA VAL A 157 -0.97 -5.54 -1.44
C VAL A 157 -0.40 -6.83 -2.05
N GLY A 158 0.70 -7.31 -1.49
CA GLY A 158 1.46 -8.47 -1.99
C GLY A 158 0.80 -9.82 -1.71
N ILE A 159 0.15 -10.00 -0.56
CA ILE A 159 -0.45 -11.28 -0.15
C ILE A 159 -1.39 -11.87 -1.22
N PRO A 160 -2.37 -11.13 -1.78
CA PRO A 160 -3.23 -11.67 -2.83
C PRO A 160 -2.47 -12.04 -4.13
N LEU A 161 -1.36 -11.35 -4.43
CA LEU A 161 -0.52 -11.66 -5.58
C LEU A 161 0.29 -12.95 -5.38
N ILE A 162 0.83 -13.15 -4.17
CA ILE A 162 1.50 -14.41 -3.79
C ILE A 162 0.52 -15.58 -3.98
N LEU A 163 -0.69 -15.48 -3.41
CA LEU A 163 -1.71 -16.51 -3.54
C LEU A 163 -2.15 -16.72 -5.00
N SER A 164 -2.27 -15.63 -5.78
CA SER A 164 -2.60 -15.71 -7.21
C SER A 164 -1.52 -16.46 -7.99
N GLY A 165 -0.25 -16.24 -7.65
CA GLY A 165 0.86 -16.89 -8.31
C GLY A 165 1.04 -18.34 -7.91
N LEU A 166 0.77 -18.69 -6.64
CA LEU A 166 0.69 -20.09 -6.22
C LEU A 166 -0.41 -20.83 -6.97
N TYR A 167 -1.59 -20.22 -7.12
CA TYR A 167 -2.67 -20.78 -7.94
C TYR A 167 -2.23 -21.02 -9.39
N GLU A 168 -1.54 -20.06 -10.01
CA GLU A 168 -1.03 -20.20 -11.38
C GLU A 168 -0.03 -21.37 -11.50
N ILE A 169 0.86 -21.53 -10.53
CA ILE A 169 1.87 -22.60 -10.53
C ILE A 169 1.21 -23.97 -10.38
N PHE A 170 0.34 -24.14 -9.38
CA PHE A 170 -0.23 -25.44 -9.05
C PHE A 170 -1.38 -25.86 -9.95
N GLU A 171 -2.28 -24.93 -10.29
CA GLU A 171 -3.52 -25.27 -11.01
C GLU A 171 -3.39 -25.09 -12.52
N THR A 172 -2.47 -24.25 -12.99
CA THR A 172 -2.27 -24.01 -14.44
C THR A 172 -0.95 -24.56 -14.97
N ASN A 173 -0.23 -25.36 -14.17
CA ASN A 173 1.04 -25.98 -14.51
C ASN A 173 2.11 -24.99 -15.03
N GLN A 174 2.04 -23.73 -14.58
CA GLN A 174 3.03 -22.74 -14.93
C GLN A 174 4.31 -22.96 -14.11
N LYS A 175 5.46 -23.00 -14.78
CA LYS A 175 6.75 -23.19 -14.10
C LYS A 175 7.13 -22.00 -13.20
N TYR A 176 6.68 -20.79 -13.56
CA TYR A 176 6.93 -19.55 -12.84
C TYR A 176 5.68 -18.67 -12.91
N SER A 177 5.46 -17.84 -11.89
CA SER A 177 4.41 -16.82 -11.89
C SER A 177 4.99 -15.44 -11.58
N LEU A 178 4.69 -14.47 -12.43
CA LEU A 178 5.04 -13.08 -12.19
C LEU A 178 4.28 -12.50 -10.99
N SER A 179 3.02 -12.90 -10.80
CA SER A 179 2.21 -12.52 -9.64
C SER A 179 2.90 -12.94 -8.34
N TYR A 180 3.45 -14.17 -8.31
CA TYR A 180 4.20 -14.67 -7.16
C TYR A 180 5.44 -13.82 -6.87
N LEU A 181 6.26 -13.54 -7.89
CA LEU A 181 7.50 -12.76 -7.74
C LEU A 181 7.22 -11.33 -7.28
N ILE A 182 6.26 -10.64 -7.91
CA ILE A 182 5.87 -9.29 -7.52
C ILE A 182 5.31 -9.28 -6.10
N GLY A 183 4.46 -10.25 -5.76
CA GLY A 183 3.90 -10.39 -4.43
C GLY A 183 4.97 -10.53 -3.35
N LEU A 184 6.01 -11.34 -3.61
CA LEU A 184 7.16 -11.46 -2.71
C LEU A 184 7.92 -10.16 -2.57
N VAL A 185 8.24 -9.47 -3.68
CA VAL A 185 8.97 -8.19 -3.63
C VAL A 185 8.23 -7.11 -2.86
N ILE A 186 6.90 -7.09 -2.93
CA ILE A 186 6.08 -6.12 -2.19
C ILE A 186 6.01 -6.43 -0.68
N THR A 187 6.18 -7.70 -0.30
CA THR A 187 6.00 -8.17 1.08
C THR A 187 7.30 -8.16 1.90
N VAL A 188 8.44 -7.86 1.26
CA VAL A 188 9.79 -7.80 1.87
C VAL A 188 10.23 -6.36 2.05
#